data_AF-C6HZE1-F1
#
_entry.id   AF-C6HZE1-F1
#
_cell.length_a   1.000
_cell.length_b   1.000
_cell.length_c   1.000
_cell.angle_alpha   90.00
_cell.angle_beta   90.00
_cell.angle_gamma   90.00
#
_symmetry.space_group_name_H-M   'P 1'
#
loop_
_entity.id
_entity.type
_entity.pdbx_description
1 polymer ?
#
loop_
_entity_poly.entity_id
_entity_poly.type
_entity_poly.pdbx_seq_one_letter_code
_entity_poly.pdbx_strand_id
1 'polypeptide(L)'
;MTHSPLSYEAVVDAIHTLESNGRPVGARSVHDVLKTGSMTTIQKHLVRWREEKARVVPSDLPGSLQREILSFVTSEVKKAQNHLEGLLEEGRAALDEALRTGDELEQRLMVQEQESEARTLRIAEQADQIRHLEIRQAECQERETREREEAHSLREELARATLRLEELPRIRKSLEELTQKLDQEKEARTAAEKDSAVSRA
;
A
#
# COMPACT_ATOMS: atom_id res chain seq x y z
N MET A 1 30.26 -29.13 50.81
CA MET A 1 29.29 -28.06 50.48
C MET A 1 28.68 -27.58 51.79
N THR A 2 29.09 -26.41 52.24
CA THR A 2 28.67 -25.82 53.51
C THR A 2 27.29 -25.20 53.34
N HIS A 3 26.25 -25.85 53.85
CA HIS A 3 24.92 -25.25 53.92
C HIS A 3 24.95 -24.10 54.93
N SER A 4 24.89 -22.86 54.46
CA SER A 4 24.66 -21.71 55.33
C SER A 4 23.34 -21.91 56.09
N PRO A 5 23.32 -21.75 57.42
CA PRO A 5 22.09 -21.86 58.19
C PRO A 5 21.13 -20.73 57.78
N LEU A 6 19.89 -21.10 57.41
CA LEU A 6 18.83 -20.14 57.08
C LEU A 6 18.60 -19.21 58.29
N SER A 7 18.69 -17.90 58.08
CA SER A 7 18.46 -16.91 59.14
C SER A 7 16.96 -16.74 59.44
N TYR A 8 16.65 -16.40 60.70
CA TYR A 8 15.29 -16.07 61.12
C TYR A 8 14.73 -14.87 60.35
N GLU A 9 15.55 -13.84 60.10
CA GLU A 9 15.14 -12.61 59.40
C GLU A 9 14.68 -12.90 57.96
N ALA A 10 15.39 -13.78 57.25
CA ALA A 10 14.99 -14.19 55.90
C ALA A 10 13.62 -14.87 55.88
N VAL A 11 13.29 -15.64 56.92
CA VAL A 11 11.96 -16.25 57.09
C VAL A 11 10.91 -15.18 57.36
N VAL A 12 11.21 -14.17 58.17
CA VAL A 12 10.30 -13.06 58.48
C VAL A 12 10.03 -12.18 57.25
N ASP A 13 11.04 -11.86 56.45
CA ASP A 13 10.89 -11.12 55.19
C ASP A 13 10.05 -11.90 54.17
N ALA A 14 10.26 -13.22 54.08
CA ALA A 14 9.43 -14.09 53.25
C ALA A 14 7.97 -14.14 53.75
N ILE A 15 7.73 -14.03 55.05
CA ILE A 15 6.38 -13.96 55.61
C ILE A 15 5.74 -12.59 55.27
N HIS A 16 6.46 -11.48 55.42
CA HIS A 16 5.93 -10.15 55.07
C HIS A 16 5.59 -10.03 53.58
N THR A 17 6.41 -10.59 52.70
CA THR A 17 6.12 -10.65 51.26
C THR A 17 4.92 -11.54 50.94
N LEU A 18 4.65 -12.58 51.72
CA LEU A 18 3.42 -13.37 51.56
C LEU A 18 2.18 -12.61 52.03
N GLU A 19 2.27 -11.91 53.16
CA GLU A 19 1.17 -11.09 53.70
C GLU A 19 0.82 -9.92 52.78
N SER A 20 1.81 -9.20 52.21
CA SER A 20 1.57 -8.07 51.29
C SER A 20 0.91 -8.50 49.98
N ASN A 21 1.16 -9.73 49.54
CA ASN A 21 0.57 -10.32 48.35
C ASN A 21 -0.76 -11.06 48.64
N GLY A 22 -1.27 -11.00 49.88
CA GLY A 22 -2.50 -11.67 50.29
C GLY A 22 -2.45 -13.21 50.21
N ARG A 23 -1.26 -13.82 50.20
CA ARG A 23 -1.07 -15.27 50.10
C ARG A 23 -1.01 -15.93 51.49
N PRO A 24 -1.46 -17.20 51.63
CA PRO A 24 -1.44 -17.88 52.92
C PRO A 24 -0.02 -18.13 53.42
N VAL A 25 0.25 -17.71 54.66
CA VAL A 25 1.53 -17.91 55.35
C VAL A 25 1.62 -19.35 55.89
N GLY A 26 2.28 -20.22 55.14
CA GLY A 26 2.57 -21.61 55.53
C GLY A 26 4.02 -21.98 55.24
N ALA A 27 4.57 -23.00 55.90
CA ALA A 27 5.98 -23.38 55.72
C ALA A 27 6.35 -23.76 54.28
N ARG A 28 5.40 -24.34 53.53
CA ARG A 28 5.55 -24.56 52.07
C ARG A 28 5.63 -23.25 51.30
N SER A 29 4.67 -22.34 51.51
CA SER A 29 4.67 -21.02 50.87
C SER A 29 5.96 -20.23 51.14
N VAL A 30 6.47 -20.30 52.36
CA VAL A 30 7.73 -19.64 52.77
C VAL A 30 8.94 -20.32 52.11
N HIS A 31 8.97 -21.65 52.06
CA HIS A 31 9.99 -22.39 51.34
C HIS A 31 9.97 -22.08 49.83
N ASP A 32 8.80 -21.91 49.21
CA ASP A 32 8.67 -21.58 47.78
C ASP A 32 9.21 -20.17 47.46
N VAL A 33 9.10 -19.23 48.41
CA VAL A 33 9.67 -17.89 48.30
C VAL A 33 11.19 -17.91 48.50
N LEU A 34 11.68 -18.63 49.51
CA LEU A 34 13.11 -18.65 49.85
C LEU A 34 13.95 -19.62 49.01
N LYS A 35 13.31 -20.64 48.42
CA LYS A 35 13.88 -21.73 47.60
C LYS A 35 15.10 -22.44 48.23
N THR A 36 15.32 -22.24 49.52
CA THR A 36 16.51 -22.67 50.26
C THR A 36 16.17 -22.93 51.74
N GLY A 37 17.00 -23.75 52.40
CA GLY A 37 16.81 -24.15 53.80
C GLY A 37 15.93 -25.40 53.94
N SER A 38 16.09 -26.13 55.05
CA SER A 38 15.25 -27.30 55.31
C SER A 38 13.86 -26.87 55.76
N MET A 39 12.82 -27.61 55.34
CA MET A 39 11.43 -27.37 55.76
C MET A 39 11.29 -27.37 57.29
N THR A 40 12.09 -28.18 57.99
CA THR A 40 12.10 -28.28 59.45
C THR A 40 12.65 -27.00 60.10
N THR A 41 13.67 -26.38 59.51
CA THR A 41 14.24 -25.10 59.98
C THR A 41 13.25 -23.95 59.75
N ILE A 42 12.60 -23.92 58.58
CA ILE A 42 11.55 -22.94 58.25
C ILE A 42 10.38 -23.07 59.24
N GLN A 43 9.92 -24.29 59.52
CA GLN A 43 8.83 -24.52 60.47
C GLN A 43 9.19 -24.03 61.88
N LYS A 44 10.42 -24.23 62.35
CA LYS A 44 10.89 -23.73 63.66
C LYS A 44 10.85 -22.20 63.72
N HIS A 45 11.36 -21.53 62.69
CA HIS A 45 11.33 -20.06 62.62
C HIS A 45 9.90 -19.54 62.49
N LEU A 46 9.03 -20.21 61.73
CA LEU A 46 7.63 -19.83 61.56
C LEU A 46 6.81 -20.03 62.85
N VAL A 47 7.09 -21.07 63.64
CA VAL A 47 6.51 -21.25 64.98
C VAL A 47 6.96 -20.13 65.90
N ARG A 48 8.28 -19.84 65.95
CA ARG A 48 8.84 -18.75 66.75
C ARG A 48 8.22 -17.39 66.39
N TRP A 49 8.08 -17.09 65.10
CA TRP A 49 7.44 -15.86 64.62
C TRP A 49 5.98 -15.76 65.04
N ARG A 50 5.22 -16.86 64.96
CA ARG A 50 3.82 -16.88 65.43
C ARG A 50 3.71 -16.63 66.93
N GLU A 51 4.62 -17.19 67.72
CA GLU A 51 4.68 -16.99 69.16
C GLU A 51 5.06 -15.54 69.53
N GLU A 52 6.03 -14.95 68.82
CA GLU A 52 6.40 -13.53 68.98
C GLU A 52 5.25 -12.60 68.57
N LYS A 53 4.57 -12.88 67.45
CA LYS A 53 3.40 -12.12 66.99
C LYS A 53 2.23 -12.20 67.96
N ALA A 54 1.99 -13.37 68.56
CA ALA A 54 0.92 -13.57 69.55
C ALA A 54 1.15 -12.78 70.85
N ARG A 55 2.42 -12.51 71.22
CA ARG A 55 2.76 -11.69 72.41
C ARG A 55 2.58 -10.18 72.20
N VAL A 56 2.54 -9.72 70.94
CA VAL A 56 2.41 -8.30 70.59
C VAL A 56 0.94 -7.86 70.45
N VAL A 57 -0.02 -8.79 70.51
CA VAL A 57 -1.45 -8.44 70.50
C VAL A 57 -1.84 -7.87 71.87
N PRO A 58 -2.26 -6.61 71.99
CA PRO A 58 -2.75 -6.07 73.26
C PRO A 58 -4.05 -6.78 73.63
N SER A 59 -4.09 -7.36 74.83
CA SER A 59 -5.31 -7.83 75.47
C SER A 59 -6.12 -6.64 76.01
N ASP A 60 -7.45 -6.77 75.90
CA ASP A 60 -8.51 -6.03 76.61
C ASP A 60 -9.10 -4.76 75.96
N LEU A 61 -9.55 -4.87 74.71
CA LEU A 61 -10.70 -4.07 74.28
C LEU A 61 -12.00 -4.74 74.81
N PRO A 62 -12.98 -3.97 75.35
CA PRO A 62 -14.30 -4.49 75.67
C PRO A 62 -14.94 -5.19 74.46
N GLY A 63 -15.52 -6.37 74.66
CA GLY A 63 -16.06 -7.19 73.56
C GLY A 63 -17.19 -6.53 72.74
N SER A 64 -17.81 -5.47 73.25
CA SER A 64 -18.69 -4.60 72.46
C SER A 64 -17.92 -3.76 71.43
N LEU A 65 -16.83 -3.12 71.84
CA LEU A 65 -15.98 -2.30 70.98
C LEU A 65 -15.27 -3.15 69.92
N GLN A 66 -14.82 -4.35 70.28
CA GLN A 66 -14.23 -5.28 69.30
C GLN A 66 -15.24 -5.69 68.22
N ARG A 67 -16.48 -5.99 68.60
CA ARG A 67 -17.53 -6.34 67.63
C ARG A 67 -17.89 -5.16 66.72
N GLU A 68 -17.92 -3.95 67.26
CA GLU A 68 -18.23 -2.75 66.47
C GLU A 68 -17.09 -2.37 65.50
N ILE A 69 -15.83 -2.54 65.92
CA ILE A 69 -14.69 -2.35 65.02
C ILE A 69 -14.70 -3.40 63.92
N LEU A 70 -14.97 -4.67 64.25
CA LEU A 70 -15.06 -5.73 63.25
C LEU A 70 -16.23 -5.53 62.29
N SER A 71 -17.41 -5.11 62.78
CA SER A 71 -18.57 -4.80 61.93
C SER A 71 -18.27 -3.62 61.00
N PHE A 72 -17.64 -2.56 61.51
CA PHE A 72 -17.20 -1.42 60.70
C PHE A 72 -16.19 -1.83 59.64
N VAL A 73 -15.10 -2.52 60.02
CA VAL A 73 -14.06 -2.98 59.09
C VAL A 73 -14.65 -3.91 58.04
N THR A 74 -15.50 -4.87 58.42
CA THR A 74 -16.16 -5.75 57.43
C THR A 74 -17.07 -4.99 56.48
N SER A 75 -17.76 -3.94 56.95
CA SER A 75 -18.59 -3.08 56.10
C SER A 75 -17.76 -2.27 55.11
N GLU A 76 -16.65 -1.69 55.56
CA GLU A 76 -15.76 -0.89 54.71
C GLU A 76 -15.00 -1.76 53.70
N VAL A 77 -14.56 -2.96 54.11
CA VAL A 77 -13.98 -3.95 53.19
C VAL A 77 -14.98 -4.35 52.11
N LYS A 78 -16.25 -4.60 52.46
CA LYS A 78 -17.29 -4.91 51.47
C LYS A 78 -17.54 -3.75 50.52
N LYS A 79 -17.58 -2.50 51.00
CA LYS A 79 -17.72 -1.32 50.14
C LYS A 79 -16.56 -1.20 49.17
N ALA A 80 -15.33 -1.36 49.66
CA ALA A 80 -14.13 -1.34 48.82
C ALA A 80 -14.13 -2.48 47.80
N GLN A 81 -14.54 -3.69 48.19
CA GLN A 81 -14.68 -4.84 47.29
C GLN A 81 -15.69 -4.55 46.18
N ASN A 82 -16.91 -4.11 46.53
CA ASN A 82 -17.94 -3.78 45.55
C ASN A 82 -17.48 -2.65 44.60
N HIS A 83 -16.76 -1.65 45.12
CA HIS A 83 -16.21 -0.58 44.28
C HIS A 83 -15.16 -1.10 43.29
N LEU A 84 -14.24 -1.94 43.75
CA LEU A 84 -13.23 -2.57 42.89
C LEU A 84 -13.87 -3.52 41.87
N GLU A 85 -14.89 -4.28 42.26
CA GLU A 85 -15.67 -5.13 41.34
C GLU A 85 -16.35 -4.27 40.26
N GLY A 86 -16.96 -3.16 40.63
CA GLY A 86 -17.54 -2.21 39.66
C GLY A 86 -16.49 -1.67 38.68
N LEU A 87 -15.33 -1.22 39.17
CA LEU A 87 -14.25 -0.76 38.30
C LEU A 87 -13.71 -1.88 37.38
N LEU A 88 -13.67 -3.12 37.85
CA LEU A 88 -13.28 -4.27 37.04
C LEU A 88 -14.31 -4.58 35.96
N GLU A 89 -15.60 -4.47 36.25
CA GLU A 89 -16.68 -4.66 35.27
C GLU A 89 -16.66 -3.55 34.21
N GLU A 90 -16.51 -2.29 34.62
CA GLU A 90 -16.35 -1.16 33.70
C GLU A 90 -15.12 -1.32 32.80
N GLY A 91 -13.98 -1.72 33.38
CA GLY A 91 -12.75 -1.98 32.62
C GLY A 91 -12.89 -3.13 31.62
N ARG A 92 -13.62 -4.20 31.98
CA ARG A 92 -13.93 -5.31 31.06
C ARG A 92 -14.84 -4.85 29.92
N ALA A 93 -15.89 -4.09 30.22
CA ALA A 93 -16.79 -3.56 29.21
C ALA A 93 -16.05 -2.64 28.22
N ALA A 94 -15.17 -1.77 28.72
CA ALA A 94 -14.35 -0.89 27.88
C ALA A 94 -13.35 -1.68 27.01
N LEU A 95 -12.76 -2.75 27.54
CA LEU A 95 -11.87 -3.63 26.78
C LEU A 95 -12.63 -4.36 25.67
N ASP A 96 -13.81 -4.91 25.97
CA ASP A 96 -14.63 -5.62 24.98
C ASP A 96 -15.07 -4.68 23.85
N GLU A 97 -15.43 -3.45 24.18
CA GLU A 97 -15.76 -2.42 23.18
C GLU A 97 -14.53 -2.01 22.35
N ALA A 98 -13.37 -1.85 22.97
CA ALA A 98 -12.12 -1.56 22.27
C ALA A 98 -11.71 -2.69 21.32
N LEU A 99 -11.87 -3.96 21.72
CA LEU A 99 -11.60 -5.12 20.87
C LEU A 99 -12.58 -5.15 19.68
N ARG A 100 -13.88 -4.97 19.94
CA ARG A 100 -14.88 -4.97 18.85
C ARG A 100 -14.63 -3.86 17.84
N THR A 101 -14.37 -2.65 18.32
CA THR A 101 -14.08 -1.50 17.44
C THR A 101 -12.74 -1.66 16.72
N GLY A 102 -11.74 -2.29 17.35
CA GLY A 102 -10.48 -2.68 16.73
C GLY A 102 -10.71 -3.63 15.55
N ASP A 103 -11.44 -4.73 15.76
CA ASP A 103 -11.75 -5.71 14.71
C ASP A 103 -12.52 -5.08 13.54
N GLU A 104 -13.51 -4.21 13.83
CA GLU A 104 -14.27 -3.48 12.82
C GLU A 104 -13.37 -2.55 11.98
N LEU A 105 -12.40 -1.87 12.62
CA LEU A 105 -11.46 -0.99 11.93
C LEU A 105 -10.45 -1.77 11.08
N GLU A 106 -9.92 -2.88 11.59
CA GLU A 106 -9.01 -3.75 10.85
C GLU A 106 -9.68 -4.32 9.59
N GLN A 107 -10.93 -4.78 9.70
CA GLN A 107 -11.69 -5.24 8.53
C GLN A 107 -11.88 -4.14 7.50
N ARG A 108 -12.20 -2.91 7.94
CA ARG A 108 -12.35 -1.77 7.03
C ARG A 108 -11.05 -1.40 6.34
N LEU A 109 -9.92 -1.44 7.06
CA LEU A 109 -8.60 -1.20 6.49
C LEU A 109 -8.27 -2.26 5.43
N MET A 110 -8.50 -3.54 5.74
CA MET A 110 -8.25 -4.63 4.78
C MET A 110 -9.06 -4.46 3.49
N VAL A 111 -10.34 -4.10 3.59
CA VAL A 111 -11.19 -3.83 2.40
C VAL A 111 -10.65 -2.63 1.63
N GLN A 112 -10.28 -1.55 2.32
CA GLN A 112 -9.77 -0.34 1.67
C GLN A 112 -8.42 -0.58 0.97
N GLU A 113 -7.55 -1.41 1.54
CA GLU A 113 -6.29 -1.83 0.93
C GLU A 113 -6.55 -2.62 -0.35
N GLN A 114 -7.44 -3.62 -0.30
CA GLN A 114 -7.84 -4.39 -1.48
C GLN A 114 -8.44 -3.52 -2.59
N GLU A 115 -9.32 -2.57 -2.23
CA GLU A 115 -9.87 -1.61 -3.19
C GLU A 115 -8.79 -0.71 -3.79
N SER A 116 -7.82 -0.27 -2.99
CA SER A 116 -6.70 0.53 -3.45
C SER A 116 -5.83 -0.24 -4.45
N GLU A 117 -5.47 -1.48 -4.13
CA GLU A 117 -4.72 -2.37 -5.02
C GLU A 117 -5.47 -2.67 -6.32
N ALA A 118 -6.78 -2.91 -6.24
CA ALA A 118 -7.60 -3.10 -7.43
C ALA A 118 -7.65 -1.83 -8.32
N ARG A 119 -7.70 -0.65 -7.70
CA ARG A 119 -7.65 0.63 -8.42
C ARG A 119 -6.30 0.87 -9.07
N THR A 120 -5.19 0.58 -8.40
CA THR A 120 -3.85 0.78 -8.96
C THR A 120 -3.62 -0.14 -10.16
N LEU A 121 -4.05 -1.41 -10.07
CA LEU A 121 -4.00 -2.34 -11.21
C LEU A 121 -4.82 -1.82 -12.39
N ARG A 122 -6.07 -1.38 -12.14
CA ARG A 122 -6.94 -0.85 -13.19
C ARG A 122 -6.36 0.40 -13.87
N ILE A 123 -5.73 1.28 -13.10
CA ILE A 123 -5.05 2.47 -13.64
C ILE A 123 -3.89 2.05 -14.55
N ALA A 124 -3.11 1.04 -14.16
CA ALA A 124 -2.01 0.53 -14.97
C ALA A 124 -2.51 -0.05 -16.31
N GLU A 125 -3.57 -0.87 -16.27
CA GLU A 125 -4.20 -1.44 -17.47
C GLU A 125 -4.73 -0.35 -18.41
N GLN A 126 -5.40 0.68 -17.86
CA GLN A 126 -5.89 1.81 -18.64
C GLN A 126 -4.76 2.62 -19.26
N ALA A 127 -3.65 2.80 -18.53
CA ALA A 127 -2.48 3.49 -19.05
C ALA A 127 -1.83 2.71 -20.21
N ASP A 128 -1.77 1.38 -20.13
CA ASP A 128 -1.32 0.54 -21.26
C ASP A 128 -2.25 0.65 -22.47
N GLN A 129 -3.57 0.62 -22.25
CA GLN A 129 -4.55 0.80 -23.33
C GLN A 129 -4.41 2.16 -24.01
N ILE A 130 -4.24 3.23 -23.24
CA ILE A 130 -4.01 4.58 -23.77
C ILE A 130 -2.73 4.61 -24.62
N ARG A 131 -1.62 4.07 -24.12
CA ARG A 131 -0.36 3.98 -24.89
C ARG A 131 -0.55 3.24 -26.22
N HIS A 132 -1.28 2.12 -26.21
CA HIS A 132 -1.56 1.38 -27.45
C HIS A 132 -2.42 2.18 -28.44
N LEU A 133 -3.40 2.94 -27.95
CA LEU A 133 -4.23 3.80 -28.79
C LEU A 133 -3.44 4.97 -29.36
N GLU A 134 -2.54 5.58 -28.58
CA GLU A 134 -1.66 6.66 -29.04
C GLU A 134 -0.73 6.19 -30.17
N ILE A 135 -0.13 5.01 -30.04
CA ILE A 135 0.71 4.41 -31.10
C ILE A 135 -0.11 4.19 -32.37
N ARG A 136 -1.29 3.58 -32.26
CA ARG A 136 -2.18 3.35 -33.42
C ARG A 136 -2.63 4.65 -34.07
N GLN A 137 -2.91 5.68 -33.27
CA GLN A 137 -3.29 6.98 -33.77
C GLN A 137 -2.14 7.61 -34.57
N ALA A 138 -0.90 7.54 -34.06
CA ALA A 138 0.28 8.04 -34.77
C ALA A 138 0.50 7.30 -36.10
N GLU A 139 0.37 5.97 -36.11
CA GLU A 139 0.47 5.17 -37.34
C GLU A 139 -0.60 5.53 -38.37
N CYS A 140 -1.86 5.73 -37.93
CA CYS A 140 -2.94 6.18 -38.81
C CYS A 140 -2.67 7.58 -39.38
N GLN A 141 -2.19 8.51 -38.56
CA GLN A 141 -1.84 9.86 -39.00
C GLN A 141 -0.71 9.85 -40.03
N GLU A 142 0.33 9.03 -39.81
CA GLU A 142 1.44 8.90 -40.76
C GLU A 142 0.97 8.33 -42.10
N ARG A 143 0.11 7.31 -42.09
CA ARG A 143 -0.49 6.76 -43.32
C ARG A 143 -1.31 7.81 -44.05
N GLU A 144 -2.16 8.54 -43.33
CA GLU A 144 -2.97 9.61 -43.91
C GLU A 144 -2.10 10.71 -44.53
N THR A 145 -1.00 11.11 -43.89
CA THR A 145 -0.08 12.10 -44.46
C THR A 145 0.57 11.60 -45.74
N ARG A 146 1.02 10.34 -45.78
CA ARG A 146 1.63 9.73 -46.97
C ARG A 146 0.62 9.63 -48.11
N GLU A 147 -0.58 9.14 -47.85
CA GLU A 147 -1.65 9.05 -48.85
C GLU A 147 -2.03 10.43 -49.41
N ARG A 148 -2.06 11.46 -48.55
CA ARG A 148 -2.28 12.85 -49.00
C ARG A 148 -1.15 13.32 -49.91
N GLU A 149 0.11 13.13 -49.52
CA GLU A 149 1.28 13.51 -50.32
C GLU A 149 1.29 12.80 -51.68
N GLU A 150 1.05 11.49 -51.71
CA GLU A 150 0.92 10.69 -52.93
C GLU A 150 -0.21 11.22 -53.81
N ALA A 151 -1.40 11.45 -53.25
CA ALA A 151 -2.52 12.01 -54.00
C ALA A 151 -2.23 13.42 -54.55
N HIS A 152 -1.50 14.25 -53.81
CA HIS A 152 -1.06 15.56 -54.29
C HIS A 152 -0.07 15.42 -55.46
N SER A 153 0.92 14.53 -55.35
CA SER A 153 1.89 14.29 -56.43
C SER A 153 1.21 13.80 -57.72
N LEU A 154 0.26 12.86 -57.61
CA LEU A 154 -0.49 12.33 -58.74
C LEU A 154 -1.37 13.40 -59.39
N ARG A 155 -1.98 14.29 -58.59
CA ARG A 155 -2.75 15.44 -59.12
C ARG A 155 -1.87 16.41 -59.89
N GLU A 156 -0.66 16.68 -59.39
CA GLU A 156 0.30 17.54 -60.11
C GLU A 156 0.80 16.91 -61.40
N GLU A 157 1.13 15.61 -61.39
CA GLU A 157 1.51 14.88 -62.60
C GLU A 157 0.38 14.86 -63.63
N LEU A 158 -0.85 14.63 -63.19
CA LEU A 158 -2.03 14.70 -64.05
C LEU A 158 -2.21 16.10 -64.64
N ALA A 159 -2.10 17.17 -63.84
CA ALA A 159 -2.17 18.54 -64.33
C ALA A 159 -1.08 18.84 -65.37
N ARG A 160 0.16 18.41 -65.12
CA ARG A 160 1.28 18.54 -66.08
C ARG A 160 1.01 17.75 -67.37
N ALA A 161 0.44 16.55 -67.28
CA ALA A 161 0.08 15.75 -68.45
C ALA A 161 -1.02 16.43 -69.26
N THR A 162 -2.05 16.99 -68.61
CA THR A 162 -3.12 17.73 -69.26
C THR A 162 -2.59 18.96 -70.00
N LEU A 163 -1.72 19.76 -69.39
CA LEU A 163 -1.10 20.92 -70.05
C LEU A 163 -0.29 20.51 -71.29
N ARG A 164 0.50 19.43 -71.21
CA ARG A 164 1.24 18.90 -72.37
C ARG A 164 0.30 18.44 -73.48
N LEU A 165 -0.83 17.82 -73.13
CA LEU A 165 -1.85 17.42 -74.11
C LEU A 165 -2.51 18.64 -74.77
N GLU A 166 -2.77 19.71 -74.01
CA GLU A 166 -3.31 20.98 -74.52
C GLU A 166 -2.35 21.69 -75.50
N GLU A 167 -1.03 21.50 -75.37
CA GLU A 167 -0.02 22.06 -76.29
C GLU A 167 0.09 21.30 -77.63
N LEU A 168 -0.32 20.03 -77.68
CA LEU A 168 -0.17 19.17 -78.87
C LEU A 168 -0.79 19.74 -80.15
N PRO A 169 -2.01 20.33 -80.17
CA PRO A 169 -2.59 20.89 -81.40
C PRO A 169 -1.74 22.01 -81.99
N ARG A 170 -1.16 22.87 -81.14
CA ARG A 170 -0.28 23.96 -81.58
C ARG A 170 1.00 23.40 -82.21
N ILE A 171 1.60 22.40 -81.58
CA ILE A 171 2.81 21.73 -82.08
C ILE A 171 2.51 21.03 -83.42
N ARG A 172 1.39 20.30 -83.52
CA ARG A 172 0.94 19.66 -84.76
C ARG A 172 0.78 20.68 -85.90
N LYS A 173 0.12 21.80 -85.63
CA LYS A 173 -0.03 22.88 -86.61
C LYS A 173 1.33 23.45 -87.06
N SER A 174 2.26 23.71 -86.13
CA SER A 174 3.59 24.19 -86.51
C SER A 174 4.40 23.18 -87.34
N LEU A 175 4.22 21.88 -87.09
CA LEU A 175 4.87 20.83 -87.87
C LEU A 175 4.29 20.76 -89.30
N GLU A 176 2.98 20.88 -89.43
CA GLU A 176 2.32 20.97 -90.74
C GLU A 176 2.84 22.18 -91.54
N GLU A 177 2.91 23.36 -90.91
CA GLU A 177 3.45 24.58 -91.52
C GLU A 177 4.92 24.44 -91.94
N LEU A 178 5.76 23.82 -91.09
CA LEU A 178 7.17 23.56 -91.42
C LEU A 178 7.33 22.56 -92.56
N THR A 179 6.47 21.53 -92.61
CA THR A 179 6.49 20.52 -93.68
C THR A 179 6.11 21.16 -95.01
N GLN A 180 5.07 22.00 -95.03
CA GLN A 180 4.69 22.77 -96.22
C GLN A 180 5.82 23.67 -96.70
N LYS A 181 6.52 24.39 -95.80
CA LYS A 181 7.69 25.20 -96.16
C LYS A 181 8.83 24.37 -96.74
N LEU A 182 9.09 23.20 -96.16
CA LEU A 182 10.14 22.29 -96.65
C LEU A 182 9.82 21.77 -98.05
N ASP A 183 8.55 21.44 -98.33
CA ASP A 183 8.14 20.99 -99.66
C ASP A 183 8.22 22.11 -100.69
N GLN A 184 7.84 23.35 -100.32
CA GLN A 184 8.05 24.54 -101.15
C GLN A 184 9.54 24.79 -101.45
N GLU A 185 10.42 24.68 -100.46
CA GLU A 185 11.88 24.80 -100.65
C GLU A 185 12.43 23.71 -101.58
N LYS A 186 11.98 22.46 -101.43
CA LYS A 186 12.36 21.37 -102.35
C LYS A 186 11.88 21.65 -103.77
N GLU A 187 10.64 22.09 -103.95
CA GLU A 187 10.10 22.45 -105.26
C GLU A 187 10.90 23.60 -105.89
N ALA A 188 11.15 24.68 -105.13
CA ALA A 188 11.96 25.81 -105.57
C ALA A 188 13.39 25.39 -105.94
N ARG A 189 14.01 24.50 -105.15
CA ARG A 189 15.33 23.94 -105.46
C ARG A 189 15.30 23.12 -106.75
N THR A 190 14.30 22.25 -106.94
CA THR A 190 14.19 21.46 -108.19
C THR A 190 13.93 22.35 -109.40
N ALA A 191 13.17 23.43 -109.25
CA ALA A 191 12.96 24.42 -110.30
C ALA A 191 14.27 25.14 -110.64
N ALA A 192 15.01 25.63 -109.64
CA ALA A 192 16.31 26.26 -109.83
C ALA A 192 17.35 25.32 -110.46
N GLU A 193 17.37 24.04 -110.07
CA GLU A 193 18.22 23.01 -110.66
C GLU A 193 17.86 22.76 -112.14
N LYS A 194 16.57 22.73 -112.48
CA LYS A 194 16.09 22.62 -113.88
C LYS A 194 16.46 23.85 -114.71
N ASP A 195 16.24 25.05 -114.18
CA ASP A 195 16.57 26.31 -114.88
C ASP A 195 18.09 26.44 -115.10
N SER A 196 18.90 26.02 -114.13
CA SER A 196 20.36 25.94 -114.28
C SER A 196 20.81 24.86 -115.27
N ALA A 197 20.07 23.77 -115.44
CA ALA A 197 20.38 22.74 -116.42
C ALA A 197 20.03 23.18 -117.85
N VAL A 198 18.91 23.88 -118.02
CA VAL A 198 18.47 24.44 -119.32
C VAL A 198 19.39 25.57 -119.79
N SER A 199 19.95 26.37 -118.89
CA SER A 199 20.88 27.46 -119.23
C SER A 199 22.34 27.01 -119.50
N ARG A 200 22.67 25.74 -119.23
CA ARG A 200 24.00 25.15 -119.48
C ARG A 200 24.06 24.21 -120.69
N ALA A 201 22.92 23.92 -121.33
CA ALA A 201 22.80 23.15 -122.57
C ALA A 201 22.76 24.09 -123.79
#